data_AF-A0A7J6JC30-F1
#
_entry.id   AF-A0A7J6JC30-F1
#
_cell.length_a   1.000
_cell.length_b   1.000
_cell.length_c   1.000
_cell.angle_alpha   90.00
_cell.angle_beta   90.00
_cell.angle_gamma   90.00
#
_symmetry.space_group_name_H-M   'P 1'
#
loop_
_entity.id
_entity.type
_entity.pdbx_description
1 polymer ?
#
loop_
_entity_poly.entity_id
_entity_poly.type
_entity_poly.pdbx_seq_one_letter_code
_entity_poly.pdbx_strand_id
1 'polypeptide(L)'
;MRKAYVSKTIPRPPNHSSPESHQESTPTVDTASDRQSSNMGYGYAIFTDWGTSGLWYDSNWPGNDPEIDFHIDLEDLEDRYPAAWLHAFARWIGQYDDSFVAGECHLSSFGGLFPDLEERQAWLVEGALLAAWLALQSDVGHVSYHPIGRNWELEREGVAASLVEIVQNVMDDPRIDSESEQEGD
;
A
#
# COMPACT_ATOMS: atom_id res chain seq x y z
N MET A 1 -58.83 30.50 -57.22
CA MET A 1 -58.59 31.85 -57.77
C MET A 1 -57.09 32.14 -57.73
N ARG A 2 -56.56 32.64 -58.86
CA ARG A 2 -55.26 33.31 -59.09
C ARG A 2 -53.93 32.53 -58.97
N LYS A 3 -53.39 32.30 -60.18
CA LYS A 3 -51.97 32.19 -60.57
C LYS A 3 -51.13 33.38 -60.07
N ALA A 4 -49.82 33.16 -59.86
CA ALA A 4 -48.77 33.93 -60.56
C ALA A 4 -47.38 33.28 -60.36
N TYR A 5 -46.72 33.01 -61.49
CA TYR A 5 -45.30 32.70 -61.64
C TYR A 5 -44.50 33.99 -61.89
N VAL A 6 -43.18 33.88 -61.76
CA VAL A 6 -42.11 34.44 -62.64
C VAL A 6 -41.04 35.30 -61.93
N SER A 7 -39.84 34.70 -61.89
CA SER A 7 -38.47 35.19 -62.17
C SER A 7 -37.97 36.56 -61.71
N LYS A 8 -36.69 36.60 -61.27
CA LYS A 8 -35.64 37.41 -61.93
C LYS A 8 -34.22 37.07 -61.47
N THR A 9 -33.32 37.24 -62.43
CA THR A 9 -31.89 36.95 -62.51
C THR A 9 -30.98 37.97 -61.80
N ILE A 10 -29.74 37.52 -61.60
CA ILE A 10 -28.55 38.05 -60.88
C ILE A 10 -28.03 39.41 -61.43
N PRO A 11 -27.29 40.17 -60.59
CA PRO A 11 -25.97 40.69 -60.99
C PRO A 11 -24.84 40.43 -59.96
N ARG A 12 -23.60 40.25 -60.44
CA ARG A 12 -22.29 40.23 -59.73
C ARG A 12 -21.39 41.32 -60.39
N PRO A 13 -20.16 41.73 -59.95
CA PRO A 13 -19.34 41.61 -58.71
C PRO A 13 -18.92 43.04 -58.16
N PRO A 14 -17.87 43.30 -57.30
CA PRO A 14 -16.67 42.51 -56.98
C PRO A 14 -16.08 42.50 -55.54
N ASN A 15 -15.21 41.50 -55.39
CA ASN A 15 -13.90 41.45 -54.72
C ASN A 15 -13.69 41.49 -53.19
N HIS A 16 -12.87 40.49 -52.81
CA HIS A 16 -11.86 40.39 -51.76
C HIS A 16 -12.29 40.56 -50.30
N SER A 17 -12.24 39.44 -49.56
CA SER A 17 -11.30 39.24 -48.44
C SER A 17 -11.38 37.79 -47.96
N SER A 18 -10.25 37.08 -47.98
CA SER A 18 -10.06 35.85 -47.18
C SER A 18 -10.12 36.20 -45.69
N PRO A 19 -10.58 35.28 -44.83
CA PRO A 19 -9.66 34.75 -43.80
C PRO A 19 -9.87 33.24 -43.58
N GLU A 20 -8.78 32.48 -43.53
CA GLU A 20 -8.18 31.91 -42.30
C GLU A 20 -8.66 30.49 -42.00
N SER A 21 -7.77 29.56 -42.39
CA SER A 21 -7.45 28.27 -41.77
C SER A 21 -8.33 27.83 -40.59
N HIS A 22 -9.22 26.88 -40.84
CA HIS A 22 -9.77 26.04 -39.78
C HIS A 22 -8.68 25.08 -39.30
N GLN A 23 -8.08 25.38 -38.14
CA GLN A 23 -7.37 24.38 -37.35
C GLN A 23 -8.38 23.59 -36.53
N GLU A 24 -8.64 22.37 -36.98
CA GLU A 24 -9.29 21.29 -36.24
C GLU A 24 -8.47 21.03 -34.97
N SER A 25 -9.01 21.40 -33.81
CA SER A 25 -8.40 21.08 -32.52
C SER A 25 -8.77 19.65 -32.15
N THR A 26 -7.83 18.74 -32.34
CA THR A 26 -7.85 17.40 -31.75
C THR A 26 -7.88 17.51 -30.22
N PRO A 27 -8.70 16.72 -29.49
CA PRO A 27 -8.61 16.67 -28.04
C PRO A 27 -7.31 15.97 -27.65
N THR A 28 -6.37 16.73 -27.08
CA THR A 28 -5.20 16.18 -26.43
C THR A 28 -5.67 15.37 -25.24
N VAL A 29 -5.49 14.04 -25.29
CA VAL A 29 -5.64 13.17 -24.13
C VAL A 29 -4.54 13.55 -23.15
N ASP A 30 -4.90 14.28 -22.10
CA ASP A 30 -4.03 14.58 -20.98
C ASP A 30 -3.79 13.28 -20.18
N THR A 31 -2.86 12.44 -20.63
CA THR A 31 -2.39 11.23 -19.92
C THR A 31 -1.48 11.57 -18.72
N ALA A 32 -1.60 12.77 -18.15
CA ALA A 32 -0.81 13.23 -17.01
C ALA A 32 -1.61 13.31 -15.69
N SER A 33 -2.94 13.23 -15.74
CA SER A 33 -3.79 13.39 -14.55
C SER A 33 -4.07 12.08 -13.79
N ASP A 34 -3.80 10.92 -14.38
CA ASP A 34 -4.13 9.62 -13.75
C ASP A 34 -3.10 9.13 -12.71
N ARG A 35 -1.92 9.74 -12.63
CA ARG A 35 -0.89 9.36 -11.65
C ARG A 35 -0.93 10.14 -10.33
N GLN A 36 -1.73 11.20 -10.25
CA GLN A 36 -1.94 11.92 -8.98
C GLN A 36 -3.10 11.33 -8.16
N SER A 37 -3.84 10.39 -8.73
CA SER A 37 -4.98 9.71 -8.10
C SER A 37 -4.56 8.53 -7.21
N SER A 38 -3.29 8.10 -7.26
CA SER A 38 -2.83 6.88 -6.57
C SER A 38 -2.57 7.07 -5.08
N ASN A 39 -2.35 8.30 -4.60
CA ASN A 39 -2.03 8.56 -3.20
C ASN A 39 -3.28 8.97 -2.40
N MET A 40 -4.39 8.25 -2.62
CA MET A 40 -5.60 8.43 -1.81
C MET A 40 -5.60 7.45 -0.65
N GLY A 41 -5.72 7.95 0.57
CA GLY A 41 -5.82 7.14 1.78
C GLY A 41 -4.55 7.11 2.63
N TYR A 42 -4.68 6.45 3.78
CA TYR A 42 -3.62 6.28 4.75
C TYR A 42 -2.52 5.35 4.23
N GLY A 43 -1.28 5.70 4.55
CA GLY A 43 -0.13 4.81 4.42
C GLY A 43 0.22 4.26 5.79
N TYR A 44 0.28 2.95 5.92
CA TYR A 44 0.64 2.28 7.16
C TYR A 44 2.02 1.65 7.07
N ALA A 45 2.75 1.63 8.19
CA ALA A 45 3.94 0.83 8.36
C ALA A 45 3.69 -0.17 9.50
N ILE A 46 3.98 -1.45 9.24
CA ILE A 46 3.89 -2.53 10.23
C ILE A 46 5.31 -3.00 10.49
N PHE A 47 5.83 -2.72 11.68
CA PHE A 47 7.13 -3.23 12.09
C PHE A 47 7.14 -3.47 13.59
N THR A 48 7.96 -4.44 14.00
CA THR A 48 8.03 -4.86 15.39
C THR A 48 8.93 -3.93 16.19
N ASP A 49 8.34 -3.29 17.17
CA ASP A 49 9.05 -2.60 18.25
C ASP A 49 8.44 -3.05 19.58
N TRP A 50 9.31 -3.48 20.49
CA TRP A 50 8.88 -4.18 21.70
C TRP A 50 8.05 -3.26 22.60
N GLY A 51 6.87 -3.75 23.01
CA GLY A 51 5.94 -3.02 23.86
C GLY A 51 5.18 -1.88 23.16
N THR A 52 5.16 -1.87 21.83
CA THR A 52 4.33 -0.97 21.02
C THR A 52 3.17 -1.74 20.38
N SER A 53 2.24 -1.02 19.74
CA SER A 53 1.22 -1.67 18.93
C SER A 53 1.77 -2.40 17.70
N GLY A 54 3.00 -2.07 17.27
CA GLY A 54 3.60 -2.56 16.02
C GLY A 54 2.99 -1.95 14.74
N LEU A 55 2.09 -0.97 14.87
CA LEU A 55 1.41 -0.30 13.76
C LEU A 55 1.65 1.21 13.81
N TRP A 56 1.98 1.76 12.65
CA TRP A 56 2.42 3.15 12.51
C TRP A 56 1.83 3.76 11.24
N TYR A 57 1.70 5.08 11.20
CA TYR A 57 1.55 5.79 9.93
C TYR A 57 2.91 5.87 9.25
N ASP A 58 2.98 5.54 7.96
CA ASP A 58 4.20 5.70 7.17
C ASP A 58 4.51 7.19 6.99
N SER A 59 5.61 7.63 7.59
CA SER A 59 6.05 9.03 7.56
C SER A 59 6.50 9.51 6.18
N ASN A 60 6.79 8.58 5.26
CA ASN A 60 7.16 8.90 3.89
C ASN A 60 5.96 8.87 2.93
N TRP A 61 4.79 8.43 3.39
CA TRP A 61 3.61 8.34 2.54
C TRP A 61 2.93 9.70 2.36
N PRO A 62 2.86 10.25 1.12
CA PRO A 62 2.32 11.58 0.89
C PRO A 62 0.82 11.74 1.19
N GLY A 63 0.08 10.64 1.33
CA GLY A 63 -1.35 10.64 1.67
C GLY A 63 -1.63 10.85 3.15
N ASN A 64 -0.61 10.71 4.02
CA ASN A 64 -0.75 10.97 5.45
C ASN A 64 -0.64 12.46 5.77
N ASP A 65 -1.32 12.89 6.84
CA ASP A 65 -1.17 14.26 7.35
C ASP A 65 0.26 14.44 7.88
N PRO A 66 1.02 15.48 7.45
CA PRO A 66 2.36 15.74 7.95
C PRO A 66 2.45 15.97 9.46
N GLU A 67 1.35 16.34 10.12
CA GLU A 67 1.26 16.54 11.56
C GLU A 67 0.69 15.34 12.32
N ILE A 68 0.44 14.22 11.64
CA ILE A 68 -0.10 13.01 12.28
C ILE A 68 0.90 12.45 13.30
N ASP A 69 0.39 11.99 14.44
CA ASP A 69 1.20 11.13 15.30
C ASP A 69 1.48 9.83 14.55
N PHE A 70 2.75 9.47 14.42
CA PHE A 70 3.15 8.28 13.67
C PHE A 70 2.82 7.01 14.43
N HIS A 71 2.82 7.05 15.77
CA HIS A 71 2.44 5.91 16.59
C HIS A 71 0.92 5.76 16.59
N ILE A 72 0.45 4.52 16.46
CA ILE A 72 -0.98 4.23 16.45
C ILE A 72 -1.29 3.29 17.60
N ASP A 73 -2.06 3.74 18.57
CA ASP A 73 -2.68 2.83 19.52
C ASP A 73 -3.84 2.08 18.83
N LEU A 74 -3.93 0.76 19.00
CA LEU A 74 -4.96 -0.04 18.32
C LEU A 74 -6.38 0.38 18.74
N GLU A 75 -6.53 0.95 19.94
CA GLU A 75 -7.79 1.50 20.45
C GLU A 75 -8.30 2.67 19.57
N ASP A 76 -7.39 3.45 18.96
CA ASP A 76 -7.75 4.56 18.08
C ASP A 76 -8.33 4.10 16.73
N LEU A 77 -8.22 2.80 16.42
CA LEU A 77 -8.72 2.19 15.18
C LEU A 77 -10.04 1.44 15.37
N GLU A 78 -10.61 1.39 16.58
CA GLU A 78 -11.85 0.66 16.88
C GLU A 78 -13.05 1.12 16.04
N ASP A 79 -13.12 2.41 15.73
CA ASP A 79 -14.18 2.98 14.88
C ASP A 79 -13.93 2.75 13.38
N ARG A 80 -12.70 2.40 13.00
CA ARG A 80 -12.26 2.29 11.60
C ARG A 80 -12.25 0.85 11.11
N TYR A 81 -11.75 -0.07 11.92
CA TYR A 81 -11.55 -1.46 11.52
C TYR A 81 -12.29 -2.43 12.43
N PRO A 82 -12.70 -3.61 11.91
CA PRO A 82 -13.43 -4.59 12.70
C PRO A 82 -12.60 -5.08 13.89
N ALA A 83 -13.24 -5.22 15.06
CA ALA A 83 -12.63 -5.77 16.27
C ALA A 83 -11.92 -7.12 16.04
N ALA A 84 -12.42 -7.95 15.12
CA ALA A 84 -11.78 -9.22 14.77
C ALA A 84 -10.37 -9.04 14.19
N TRP A 85 -10.16 -8.04 13.35
CA TRP A 85 -8.83 -7.74 12.81
C TRP A 85 -7.93 -7.12 13.88
N LEU A 86 -8.46 -6.17 14.68
CA LEU A 86 -7.71 -5.55 15.77
C LEU A 86 -7.23 -6.58 16.80
N HIS A 87 -8.09 -7.53 17.20
CA HIS A 87 -7.71 -8.61 18.11
C HIS A 87 -6.70 -9.57 17.48
N ALA A 88 -6.82 -9.88 16.19
CA ALA A 88 -5.85 -10.72 15.49
C ALA A 88 -4.48 -10.03 15.43
N PHE A 89 -4.46 -8.73 15.14
CA PHE A 89 -3.25 -7.92 15.11
C PHE A 89 -2.60 -7.81 16.49
N ALA A 90 -3.38 -7.51 17.52
CA ALA A 90 -2.92 -7.46 18.91
C ALA A 90 -2.32 -8.80 19.37
N ARG A 91 -2.94 -9.93 18.98
CA ARG A 91 -2.40 -11.27 19.26
C ARG A 91 -1.06 -11.48 18.54
N TRP A 92 -0.98 -11.10 17.26
CA TRP A 92 0.22 -11.27 16.45
C TRP A 92 1.41 -10.47 17.01
N ILE A 93 1.20 -9.20 17.40
CA ILE A 93 2.27 -8.41 18.01
C ILE A 93 2.61 -8.90 19.43
N GLY A 94 1.62 -9.38 20.19
CA GLY A 94 1.86 -9.99 21.50
C GLY A 94 2.77 -11.23 21.43
N GLN A 95 2.65 -12.04 20.39
CA GLN A 95 3.56 -13.18 20.17
C GLN A 95 5.02 -12.75 19.94
N TYR A 96 5.22 -11.60 19.27
CA TYR A 96 6.55 -11.01 19.14
C TYR A 96 7.07 -10.54 20.50
N ASP A 97 6.26 -9.84 21.29
CA ASP A 97 6.67 -9.35 22.61
C ASP A 97 7.04 -10.49 23.57
N ASP A 98 6.22 -11.54 23.60
CA ASP A 98 6.48 -12.75 24.39
C ASP A 98 7.81 -13.40 23.96
N SER A 99 8.05 -13.50 22.65
CA SER A 99 9.28 -14.07 22.10
C SER A 99 10.51 -13.20 22.38
N PHE A 100 10.36 -11.88 22.33
CA PHE A 100 11.42 -10.92 22.63
C PHE A 100 11.83 -10.99 24.11
N VAL A 101 10.87 -11.18 25.01
CA VAL A 101 11.13 -11.38 26.45
C VAL A 101 11.76 -12.74 26.70
N ALA A 102 11.22 -13.81 26.12
CA ALA A 102 11.72 -15.18 26.28
C ALA A 102 13.15 -15.35 25.74
N GLY A 103 13.48 -14.70 24.64
CA GLY A 103 14.83 -14.65 24.08
C GLY A 103 15.78 -13.71 24.83
N GLU A 104 15.34 -13.06 25.91
CA GLU A 104 16.14 -12.07 26.65
C GLU A 104 16.71 -10.96 25.74
N CYS A 105 16.04 -10.65 24.62
CA CYS A 105 16.52 -9.67 23.64
C CYS A 105 16.61 -8.26 24.27
N HIS A 106 15.73 -7.98 25.24
CA HIS A 106 15.75 -6.78 26.07
C HIS A 106 17.02 -6.63 26.93
N LEU A 107 17.74 -7.72 27.20
CA LEU A 107 18.99 -7.72 27.98
C LEU A 107 20.23 -7.60 27.10
N SER A 108 20.10 -7.24 25.82
CA SER A 108 21.18 -7.25 24.83
C SER A 108 21.86 -8.63 24.68
N SER A 109 21.15 -9.71 25.03
CA SER A 109 21.57 -11.07 24.76
C SER A 109 21.33 -11.38 23.28
N PHE A 110 22.15 -12.26 22.70
CA PHE A 110 21.97 -12.77 21.32
C PHE A 110 20.87 -13.83 21.21
N GLY A 111 19.93 -13.91 22.17
CA GLY A 111 18.81 -14.83 22.05
C GLY A 111 18.01 -14.51 20.79
N GLY A 112 17.84 -15.52 19.94
CA GLY A 112 17.10 -15.40 18.69
C GLY A 112 15.63 -15.14 18.95
N LEU A 113 15.05 -14.21 18.19
CA LEU A 113 13.59 -14.07 18.09
C LEU A 113 13.03 -15.30 17.38
N PHE A 114 12.13 -16.01 18.07
CA PHE A 114 11.53 -17.28 17.64
C PHE A 114 12.59 -18.37 17.44
N PRO A 115 12.91 -19.18 18.47
CA PRO A 115 13.92 -20.23 18.37
C PRO A 115 13.46 -21.37 17.46
N ASP A 116 12.14 -21.58 17.33
CA ASP A 116 11.57 -22.52 16.38
C ASP A 116 11.32 -21.84 15.04
N LEU A 117 11.78 -22.51 13.99
CA LEU A 117 11.65 -21.98 12.64
C LEU A 117 10.21 -21.89 12.18
N GLU A 118 9.46 -22.97 12.37
CA GLU A 118 8.10 -23.08 11.85
C GLU A 118 7.22 -22.02 12.51
N GLU A 119 7.44 -21.77 13.81
CA GLU A 119 6.84 -20.68 14.56
C GLU A 119 7.19 -19.30 13.96
N ARG A 120 8.47 -19.07 13.64
CA ARG A 120 8.90 -17.82 12.99
C ARG A 120 8.25 -17.63 11.62
N GLN A 121 8.20 -18.67 10.80
CA GLN A 121 7.60 -18.64 9.48
C GLN A 121 6.10 -18.40 9.57
N ALA A 122 5.40 -19.11 10.47
CA ALA A 122 3.98 -18.92 10.72
C ALA A 122 3.68 -17.48 11.17
N TRP A 123 4.49 -16.93 12.09
CA TRP A 123 4.34 -15.56 12.56
C TRP A 123 4.57 -14.52 11.45
N LEU A 124 5.58 -14.72 10.59
CA LEU A 124 5.82 -13.86 9.42
C LEU A 124 4.67 -13.92 8.40
N VAL A 125 4.15 -15.11 8.12
CA VAL A 125 3.01 -15.28 7.20
C VAL A 125 1.74 -14.69 7.79
N GLU A 126 1.50 -14.86 9.10
CA GLU A 126 0.35 -14.26 9.78
C GLU A 126 0.38 -12.73 9.69
N GLY A 127 1.54 -12.11 9.95
CA GLY A 127 1.72 -10.67 9.80
C GLY A 127 1.50 -10.19 8.36
N ALA A 128 1.99 -10.95 7.37
CA ALA A 128 1.76 -10.64 5.96
C ALA A 128 0.27 -10.70 5.58
N LEU A 129 -0.49 -11.65 6.13
CA LEU A 129 -1.94 -11.74 5.92
C LEU A 129 -2.68 -10.57 6.57
N LEU A 130 -2.27 -10.14 7.76
CA LEU A 130 -2.81 -8.96 8.44
C LEU A 130 -2.54 -7.68 7.64
N ALA A 131 -1.32 -7.52 7.13
CA ALA A 131 -0.91 -6.41 6.27
C ALA A 131 -1.70 -6.40 4.95
N ALA A 132 -1.85 -7.57 4.31
CA ALA A 132 -2.63 -7.71 3.08
C ALA A 132 -4.11 -7.37 3.30
N TRP A 133 -4.69 -7.77 4.43
CA TRP A 133 -6.05 -7.36 4.78
C TRP A 133 -6.16 -5.83 4.91
N LEU A 134 -5.17 -5.18 5.54
CA LEU A 134 -5.16 -3.73 5.72
C LEU A 134 -5.04 -2.99 4.37
N ALA A 135 -4.17 -3.46 3.47
CA ALA A 135 -4.01 -2.93 2.12
C ALA A 135 -5.29 -3.05 1.27
N LEU A 136 -6.20 -3.97 1.61
CA LEU A 136 -7.48 -4.14 0.93
C LEU A 136 -8.58 -3.16 1.40
N GLN A 137 -8.33 -2.35 2.44
CA GLN A 137 -9.30 -1.39 2.96
C GLN A 137 -9.40 -0.12 2.09
N SER A 138 -10.60 0.41 1.91
CA SER A 138 -10.87 1.48 0.91
C SER A 138 -10.22 2.82 1.23
N ASP A 139 -9.89 3.03 2.49
CA ASP A 139 -9.22 4.20 3.04
C ASP A 139 -7.70 4.04 3.13
N VAL A 140 -7.17 2.92 2.63
CA VAL A 140 -5.73 2.60 2.67
C VAL A 140 -5.16 2.66 1.27
N GLY A 141 -4.13 3.49 1.12
CA GLY A 141 -3.38 3.62 -0.13
C GLY A 141 -2.17 2.68 -0.16
N HIS A 142 -1.55 2.42 1.00
CA HIS A 142 -0.25 1.75 1.09
C HIS A 142 -0.04 1.06 2.43
N VAL A 143 0.63 -0.10 2.42
CA VAL A 143 1.10 -0.78 3.64
C VAL A 143 2.53 -1.29 3.45
N SER A 144 3.45 -0.77 4.26
CA SER A 144 4.85 -1.19 4.32
C SER A 144 4.99 -2.24 5.44
N TYR A 145 5.17 -3.52 5.08
CA TYR A 145 5.30 -4.64 6.01
C TYR A 145 6.76 -4.98 6.27
N HIS A 146 7.28 -4.58 7.43
CA HIS A 146 8.70 -4.62 7.77
C HIS A 146 9.04 -5.48 9.01
N PRO A 147 8.74 -6.78 9.05
CA PRO A 147 9.05 -7.60 10.21
C PRO A 147 10.55 -7.98 10.26
N ILE A 148 11.19 -7.82 11.42
CA ILE A 148 12.53 -8.38 11.73
C ILE A 148 13.55 -8.11 10.60
N GLY A 149 13.60 -6.88 10.09
CA GLY A 149 14.58 -6.44 9.08
C GLY A 149 14.34 -6.91 7.64
N ARG A 150 13.15 -7.45 7.35
CA ARG A 150 12.65 -7.67 5.97
C ARG A 150 11.69 -6.54 5.63
N ASN A 151 11.57 -6.19 4.35
CA ASN A 151 10.66 -5.12 3.91
C ASN A 151 9.89 -5.57 2.68
N TRP A 152 8.57 -5.42 2.72
CA TRP A 152 7.68 -5.64 1.59
C TRP A 152 6.63 -4.54 1.53
N GLU A 153 6.22 -4.21 0.31
CA GLU A 153 5.22 -3.18 0.05
C GLU A 153 3.93 -3.85 -0.45
N LEU A 154 2.80 -3.44 0.12
CA LEU A 154 1.49 -3.94 -0.24
C LEU A 154 0.57 -2.77 -0.60
N GLU A 155 0.18 -2.76 -1.87
CA GLU A 155 -0.88 -1.91 -2.40
C GLU A 155 -2.09 -2.79 -2.75
N ARG A 156 -3.29 -2.21 -2.73
CA ARG A 156 -4.54 -2.91 -3.10
C ARG A 156 -4.37 -3.61 -4.45
N GLU A 157 -3.88 -2.89 -5.45
CA GLU A 157 -3.50 -3.43 -6.74
C GLU A 157 -2.26 -4.31 -6.60
N GLY A 158 -2.43 -5.62 -6.72
CA GLY A 158 -1.30 -6.55 -6.69
C GLY A 158 -0.99 -7.17 -5.33
N VAL A 159 -1.77 -6.85 -4.28
CA VAL A 159 -1.64 -7.47 -2.95
C VAL A 159 -1.51 -9.00 -2.98
N ALA A 160 -2.23 -9.67 -3.88
CA ALA A 160 -2.15 -11.13 -4.02
C ALA A 160 -0.78 -11.59 -4.55
N ALA A 161 -0.19 -10.85 -5.50
CA ALA A 161 1.15 -11.15 -6.01
C ALA A 161 2.21 -10.89 -4.94
N SER A 162 2.12 -9.75 -4.23
CA SER A 162 3.00 -9.44 -3.10
C SER A 162 2.92 -10.50 -2.01
N LEU A 163 1.71 -10.97 -1.67
CA LEU A 163 1.53 -12.02 -0.65
C LEU A 163 2.16 -13.36 -1.08
N VAL A 164 2.03 -13.75 -2.35
CA VAL A 164 2.69 -14.96 -2.88
C VAL A 164 4.21 -14.81 -2.78
N GLU A 165 4.74 -13.65 -3.16
CA GLU A 165 6.18 -13.36 -3.05
C GLU A 165 6.66 -13.42 -1.61
N ILE A 166 5.93 -12.81 -0.66
CA ILE A 166 6.26 -12.84 0.76
C ILE A 166 6.31 -14.28 1.27
N VAL A 167 5.25 -15.07 1.00
CA VAL A 167 5.19 -16.47 1.45
C VAL A 167 6.34 -17.27 0.86
N GLN A 168 6.64 -17.15 -0.43
CA GLN A 168 7.79 -17.84 -1.04
C GLN A 168 9.11 -17.43 -0.38
N ASN A 169 9.36 -16.13 -0.19
CA ASN A 169 10.58 -15.64 0.46
C ASN A 169 10.72 -16.06 1.94
N VAL A 170 9.60 -16.27 2.64
CA VAL A 170 9.58 -16.75 4.03
C VAL A 170 9.84 -18.25 4.09
N MET A 171 9.26 -19.02 3.16
CA MET A 171 9.41 -20.48 3.12
C MET A 171 10.77 -20.92 2.56
N ASP A 172 11.38 -20.12 1.66
CA ASP A 172 12.65 -20.44 0.99
C ASP A 172 13.89 -19.85 1.70
N ASP A 173 13.76 -19.26 2.89
CA ASP A 173 14.89 -18.57 3.56
C ASP A 173 16.02 -19.55 3.98
N PRO A 174 17.25 -19.42 3.48
CA PRO A 174 18.34 -20.34 3.81
C PRO A 174 19.08 -20.00 5.12
N ARG A 175 18.76 -18.88 5.79
CA ARG A 175 19.27 -18.53 7.14
C ARG A 175 18.74 -19.46 8.26
N ILE A 176 18.08 -20.52 7.84
CA ILE A 176 17.36 -21.51 8.62
C ILE A 176 18.24 -22.73 8.90
N ASP A 177 19.12 -23.11 7.96
CA ASP A 177 19.97 -24.30 8.12
C ASP A 177 21.34 -23.97 8.77
N SER A 178 21.78 -22.71 8.73
CA SER A 178 23.18 -22.34 9.01
C SER A 178 23.51 -21.94 10.46
N GLU A 179 22.50 -21.79 11.33
CA GLU A 179 22.75 -21.59 12.78
C GLU A 179 22.92 -22.92 13.53
N SER A 180 22.64 -24.05 12.88
CA SER A 180 22.83 -25.39 13.46
C SER A 180 24.25 -25.97 13.29
N GLU A 181 25.15 -25.28 12.58
CA GLU A 181 26.51 -25.76 12.27
C GLU A 181 27.64 -24.98 12.96
N GLN A 182 27.36 -24.03 13.87
CA GLN A 182 28.38 -23.33 14.65
C GLN A 182 28.35 -23.70 16.14
N GLU A 183 28.46 -25.00 16.44
CA GLU A 183 28.99 -25.48 17.72
C GLU A 183 29.88 -26.71 17.45
N GLY A 184 31.18 -26.46 17.25
CA GLY A 184 32.17 -27.55 17.18
C GLY A 184 33.46 -27.22 16.43
N ASP A 185 34.33 -26.41 17.05
CA ASP A 185 35.77 -26.75 17.18
C ASP A 185 36.42 -25.95 18.32
#